data_AF-A0A815G0T7-F1
#
_entry.id   AF-A0A815G0T7-F1
#
_cell.length_a   1.000
_cell.length_b   1.000
_cell.length_c   1.000
_cell.angle_alpha   90.00
_cell.angle_beta   90.00
_cell.angle_gamma   90.00
#
_symmetry.space_group_name_H-M   'P 1'
#
loop_
_entity.id
_entity.type
_entity.pdbx_description
1 polymer ?
#
loop_
_entity_poly.entity_id
_entity_poly.type
_entity_poly.pdbx_seq_one_letter_code
_entity_poly.pdbx_strand_id
1 'polypeptide(L)'
;NLLHVGVIRSVAYVWIRLLLMRNVNPCTQDKDGYTPAHYAVERDDVEMLKALTVRFHSTVQVLEDTEITNIHHRCLQALAVREKFGGMTPFMLACKKQAEKCMRYIRELGLAFVNEQDVYGDTALHYIVTRNNVALTNYLVDECGADSNGGDGQRPSPLDIALYTGNIEIQKKLKKHNGQSRCRIEKRTHSSSDVTSKFEHLTLNSTTNNITPLVTTPTISSSFVECDSDQVENPRNITDDQSWTAHVFDLQSKAIQSIVATDFTKAFSCYRDLLELYKQKYCNMSHVDIARANNNIGSIYHRIGEYALALSSYEEALRIVSNLNNQSEMANCESNIGLIFAIQNNDTAALEHFQKALELMNPAQNINKRAKLTRFIEILKTKHKDECTDAQVFNI
;
A
#
# COMPACT_ATOMS: atom_id res chain seq x y z
N ASN A 1 -22.25 6.16 -12.84
CA ASN A 1 -22.17 6.82 -14.16
C ASN A 1 -22.18 5.73 -15.23
N LEU A 2 -22.99 5.88 -16.29
CA LEU A 2 -23.12 4.93 -17.41
C LEU A 2 -21.78 4.62 -18.09
N LEU A 3 -20.87 5.60 -18.14
CA LEU A 3 -19.54 5.43 -18.73
C LEU A 3 -18.68 4.44 -17.92
N HIS A 4 -18.68 4.54 -16.58
CA HIS A 4 -18.03 3.54 -15.71
C HIS A 4 -18.62 2.15 -15.91
N VAL A 5 -19.94 2.01 -15.92
CA VAL A 5 -20.60 0.71 -16.08
C VAL A 5 -20.26 0.09 -17.44
N GLY A 6 -20.25 0.91 -18.51
CA GLY A 6 -19.90 0.46 -19.85
C GLY A 6 -18.46 -0.05 -19.95
N VAL A 7 -17.51 0.66 -19.33
CA VAL A 7 -16.10 0.25 -19.29
C VAL A 7 -15.90 -0.99 -18.41
N ILE A 8 -16.49 -1.01 -17.20
CA ILE A 8 -16.35 -2.12 -16.24
C ILE A 8 -16.91 -3.42 -16.83
N ARG A 9 -18.00 -3.35 -17.58
CA ARG A 9 -18.61 -4.51 -18.23
C ARG A 9 -18.02 -4.84 -19.61
N SER A 10 -16.97 -4.13 -20.05
CA SER A 10 -16.37 -4.29 -21.37
C SER A 10 -17.41 -4.31 -22.49
N VAL A 11 -18.39 -3.39 -22.41
CA VAL A 11 -19.41 -3.23 -23.46
C VAL A 11 -18.73 -2.80 -24.76
N ALA A 12 -19.31 -3.15 -25.91
CA ALA A 12 -18.72 -2.78 -27.20
C ALA A 12 -18.35 -1.29 -27.26
N TYR A 13 -17.12 -0.99 -27.70
CA TYR A 13 -16.52 0.34 -27.77
C TYR A 13 -17.39 1.38 -28.51
N VAL A 14 -18.26 0.92 -29.42
CA VAL A 14 -19.25 1.75 -30.11
C VAL A 14 -20.19 2.47 -29.13
N TRP A 15 -20.63 1.77 -28.07
CA TRP A 15 -21.48 2.36 -27.04
C TRP A 15 -20.77 3.45 -26.24
N ILE A 16 -19.49 3.23 -25.92
CA ILE A 16 -18.66 4.20 -25.22
C ILE A 16 -18.49 5.46 -26.05
N ARG A 17 -18.22 5.31 -27.35
CA ARG A 17 -18.14 6.45 -28.28
C ARG A 17 -19.45 7.21 -28.39
N LEU A 18 -20.59 6.51 -28.47
CA LEU A 18 -21.92 7.15 -28.49
C LEU A 18 -22.20 7.94 -27.21
N LEU A 19 -21.82 7.41 -26.03
CA LEU A 19 -21.97 8.11 -24.76
C LEU A 19 -21.11 9.38 -24.70
N LEU A 20 -19.88 9.33 -25.20
CA LEU A 20 -19.00 10.50 -25.27
C LEU A 20 -19.53 11.56 -26.25
N MET A 21 -20.11 11.16 -27.39
CA MET A 21 -20.79 12.07 -28.33
C MET A 21 -22.03 12.73 -27.71
N ARG A 22 -22.67 12.10 -26.72
CA ARG A 22 -23.74 12.69 -25.91
C ARG A 22 -23.22 13.58 -24.77
N ASN A 23 -21.95 14.00 -24.84
CA ASN A 23 -21.28 14.92 -23.93
C ASN A 23 -21.18 14.42 -22.47
N VAL A 24 -21.19 13.09 -22.27
CA VAL A 24 -20.92 12.48 -20.97
C VAL A 24 -19.47 12.76 -20.57
N ASN A 25 -19.26 13.23 -19.33
CA ASN A 25 -17.94 13.62 -18.85
C ASN A 25 -17.03 12.39 -18.60
N PRO A 26 -15.91 12.23 -19.33
CA PRO A 26 -14.95 11.14 -19.08
C PRO A 26 -14.10 11.35 -17.82
N CYS A 27 -14.01 12.57 -17.31
CA CYS A 27 -13.26 12.89 -16.09
C CYS A 27 -14.04 12.60 -14.80
N THR A 28 -15.30 12.17 -14.90
CA THR A 28 -16.09 11.87 -13.70
C THR A 28 -15.42 10.76 -12.91
N GLN A 29 -15.26 11.00 -11.61
CA GLN A 29 -14.70 10.04 -10.68
C GLN A 29 -15.83 9.29 -9.94
N ASP A 30 -15.59 8.03 -9.60
CA ASP A 30 -16.44 7.28 -8.67
C ASP A 30 -16.11 7.60 -7.20
N LYS A 31 -16.65 6.80 -6.27
CA LYS A 31 -16.42 6.99 -4.82
C LYS A 31 -14.95 6.87 -4.42
N ASP A 32 -14.17 6.13 -5.21
CA ASP A 32 -12.76 5.82 -4.98
C ASP A 32 -11.83 6.75 -5.78
N GLY A 33 -12.39 7.68 -6.56
CA GLY A 33 -11.61 8.60 -7.38
C GLY A 33 -11.26 8.05 -8.77
N TYR A 34 -11.76 6.87 -9.14
CA TYR A 34 -11.41 6.24 -10.42
C TYR A 34 -12.24 6.86 -11.54
N THR A 35 -11.57 7.26 -12.61
CA THR A 35 -12.21 7.59 -13.89
C THR A 35 -12.42 6.32 -14.71
N PRO A 36 -13.28 6.32 -15.75
CA PRO A 36 -13.41 5.20 -16.67
C PRO A 36 -12.07 4.78 -17.30
N ALA A 37 -11.14 5.71 -17.51
CA ALA A 37 -9.80 5.40 -17.99
C ALA A 37 -8.99 4.53 -17.00
N HIS A 38 -9.15 4.74 -15.69
CA HIS A 38 -8.50 3.89 -14.68
C HIS A 38 -8.96 2.43 -14.79
N TYR A 39 -10.26 2.20 -15.00
CA TYR A 39 -10.82 0.85 -15.16
C TYR A 39 -10.39 0.17 -16.46
N ALA A 40 -10.28 0.92 -17.57
CA ALA A 40 -9.74 0.39 -18.82
C ALA A 40 -8.28 -0.04 -18.65
N VAL A 41 -7.47 0.79 -17.97
CA VAL A 41 -6.08 0.48 -17.65
C VAL A 41 -5.94 -0.72 -16.72
N GLU A 42 -6.77 -0.83 -15.69
CA GLU A 42 -6.69 -1.92 -14.71
C GLU A 42 -6.83 -3.30 -15.36
N ARG A 43 -7.55 -3.38 -16.49
CA ARG A 43 -7.77 -4.60 -17.28
C ARG A 43 -6.80 -4.76 -18.45
N ASP A 44 -5.85 -3.83 -18.62
CA ASP A 44 -5.00 -3.69 -19.82
C ASP A 44 -5.79 -3.67 -21.15
N ASP A 45 -7.01 -3.09 -21.11
CA ASP A 45 -7.90 -3.00 -22.26
C ASP A 45 -7.58 -1.74 -23.08
N VAL A 46 -6.55 -1.86 -23.93
CA VAL A 46 -6.07 -0.76 -24.77
C VAL A 46 -7.11 -0.30 -25.80
N GLU A 47 -7.99 -1.18 -26.27
CA GLU A 47 -9.02 -0.81 -27.24
C GLU A 47 -10.13 0.01 -26.59
N MET A 48 -10.49 -0.33 -25.35
CA MET A 48 -11.36 0.51 -24.53
C MET A 48 -10.71 1.86 -24.22
N LEU A 49 -9.42 1.86 -23.87
CA LEU A 49 -8.68 3.09 -23.60
C LEU A 49 -8.59 3.98 -24.86
N LYS A 50 -8.35 3.40 -26.04
CA LYS A 50 -8.44 4.08 -27.34
C LYS A 50 -9.84 4.61 -27.60
N ALA A 51 -10.89 3.84 -27.29
CA ALA A 51 -12.26 4.30 -27.45
C ALA A 51 -12.57 5.54 -26.59
N LEU A 52 -11.92 5.64 -25.43
CA LEU A 52 -12.03 6.78 -24.51
C LEU A 52 -11.18 7.98 -24.90
N THR A 53 -10.21 7.87 -25.82
CA THR A 53 -9.18 8.91 -26.04
C THR A 53 -8.96 9.31 -27.50
N VAL A 54 -9.23 8.42 -28.46
CA VAL A 54 -9.05 8.67 -29.90
C VAL A 54 -9.98 9.79 -30.37
N ARG A 55 -9.41 10.73 -31.14
CA ARG A 55 -10.13 11.81 -31.79
C ARG A 55 -11.20 11.25 -32.72
N PHE A 56 -12.44 11.72 -32.57
CA PHE A 56 -13.53 11.40 -33.50
C PHE A 56 -13.15 11.91 -34.89
N HIS A 57 -12.91 11.01 -35.83
CA HIS A 57 -12.85 11.39 -37.24
C HIS A 57 -14.29 11.71 -37.67
N SER A 58 -14.46 12.81 -38.41
CA SER A 58 -15.70 13.53 -38.78
C SER A 58 -16.75 12.74 -39.58
N THR A 59 -16.83 11.43 -39.39
CA THR A 59 -17.82 10.52 -40.00
C THR A 59 -19.25 10.75 -39.51
N VAL A 60 -19.47 11.61 -38.52
CA VAL A 60 -20.80 11.96 -38.00
C VAL A 60 -21.04 13.45 -38.26
N GLN A 61 -21.87 13.76 -39.27
CA GLN A 61 -22.21 15.11 -39.76
C GLN A 61 -22.98 16.00 -38.74
N VAL A 62 -22.94 15.69 -37.44
CA VAL A 62 -23.88 16.25 -36.43
C VAL A 62 -23.21 17.19 -35.43
N LEU A 63 -21.88 17.17 -35.28
CA LEU A 63 -21.17 17.99 -34.29
C LEU A 63 -20.21 18.96 -34.97
N GLU A 64 -20.15 20.19 -34.47
CA GLU A 64 -19.20 21.20 -34.92
C GLU A 64 -17.76 20.80 -34.51
N ASP A 65 -16.76 21.17 -35.32
CA ASP A 65 -15.34 20.82 -35.08
C ASP A 65 -14.82 21.28 -33.70
N THR A 66 -15.41 22.33 -33.15
CA THR A 66 -15.14 22.90 -31.82
C THR A 66 -15.59 21.97 -30.69
N GLU A 67 -16.77 21.37 -30.81
CA GLU A 67 -17.31 20.44 -29.81
C GLU A 67 -16.53 19.12 -29.79
N ILE A 68 -16.16 18.61 -30.97
CA ILE A 68 -15.33 17.41 -31.10
C ILE A 68 -13.96 17.63 -30.44
N THR A 69 -13.37 18.81 -30.65
CA THR A 69 -12.09 19.19 -30.03
C THR A 69 -12.21 19.28 -28.51
N ASN A 70 -13.31 19.84 -27.98
CA ASN A 70 -13.55 19.93 -26.54
C ASN A 70 -13.75 18.54 -25.89
N ILE A 71 -14.48 17.64 -26.54
CA ILE A 71 -14.66 16.26 -26.04
C ILE A 71 -13.30 15.54 -26.01
N HIS A 72 -12.51 15.66 -27.09
CA HIS A 72 -11.19 15.07 -27.16
C HIS A 72 -10.25 15.60 -26.06
N HIS A 73 -10.26 16.92 -25.82
CA HIS A 73 -9.48 17.52 -24.74
C HIS A 73 -9.86 16.96 -23.36
N ARG A 74 -11.16 16.83 -23.07
CA ARG A 74 -11.64 16.23 -21.80
C ARG A 74 -11.25 14.77 -21.65
N CYS A 75 -11.30 14.01 -22.75
CA CYS A 75 -10.86 12.62 -22.78
C CYS A 75 -9.38 12.48 -22.43
N LEU A 76 -8.53 13.37 -22.95
CA LEU A 76 -7.11 13.42 -22.61
C LEU A 76 -6.88 13.87 -21.17
N GLN A 77 -7.64 14.85 -20.67
CA GLN A 77 -7.59 15.26 -19.26
C GLN A 77 -7.92 14.12 -18.30
N ALA A 78 -8.77 13.17 -18.69
CA ALA A 78 -9.10 12.01 -17.87
C ALA A 78 -7.88 11.10 -17.58
N LEU A 79 -6.82 11.17 -18.40
CA LEU A 79 -5.54 10.48 -18.20
C LEU A 79 -4.64 11.15 -17.16
N ALA A 80 -4.90 12.41 -16.81
CA ALA A 80 -4.17 13.15 -15.79
C ALA A 80 -4.91 13.20 -14.43
N VAL A 81 -6.14 12.68 -14.36
CA VAL A 81 -6.92 12.66 -13.11
C VAL A 81 -6.27 11.70 -12.12
N ARG A 82 -6.14 12.13 -10.87
CA ARG A 82 -5.57 11.33 -9.78
C ARG A 82 -6.68 10.67 -8.97
N GLU A 83 -6.55 9.38 -8.68
CA GLU A 83 -7.50 8.69 -7.79
C GLU A 83 -7.36 9.14 -6.32
N LYS A 84 -8.36 8.85 -5.50
CA LYS A 84 -8.58 9.54 -4.22
C LYS A 84 -7.67 9.08 -3.09
N PHE A 85 -7.26 7.81 -3.08
CA PHE A 85 -6.61 7.19 -1.92
C PHE A 85 -5.09 7.22 -2.02
N GLY A 86 -4.53 6.96 -3.20
CA GLY A 86 -3.10 6.99 -3.47
C GLY A 86 -2.67 8.16 -4.34
N GLY A 87 -3.59 8.88 -5.00
CA GLY A 87 -3.22 9.93 -5.96
C GLY A 87 -2.55 9.40 -7.23
N MET A 88 -2.77 8.13 -7.57
CA MET A 88 -2.22 7.55 -8.79
C MET A 88 -2.94 8.11 -10.01
N THR A 89 -2.19 8.43 -11.06
CA THR A 89 -2.76 8.64 -12.39
C THR A 89 -3.04 7.29 -13.06
N PRO A 90 -3.87 7.24 -14.12
CA PRO A 90 -4.03 6.06 -14.96
C PRO A 90 -2.70 5.46 -15.42
N PHE A 91 -1.68 6.28 -15.74
CA PHE A 91 -0.37 5.77 -16.11
C PHE A 91 0.34 5.05 -14.96
N MET A 92 0.31 5.60 -13.75
CA MET A 92 0.89 4.95 -12.56
C MET A 92 0.14 3.66 -12.20
N LEU A 93 -1.19 3.65 -12.34
CA LEU A 93 -1.99 2.45 -12.19
C LEU A 93 -1.61 1.39 -13.22
N ALA A 94 -1.35 1.78 -14.47
CA ALA A 94 -0.87 0.88 -15.52
C ALA A 94 0.46 0.23 -15.12
N CYS A 95 1.40 1.02 -14.59
CA CYS A 95 2.69 0.53 -14.09
C CYS A 95 2.51 -0.44 -12.91
N LYS A 96 1.63 -0.12 -11.95
CA LYS A 96 1.31 -0.96 -10.79
C LYS A 96 0.68 -2.31 -11.19
N LYS A 97 -0.17 -2.29 -12.22
CA LYS A 97 -0.88 -3.47 -12.75
C LYS A 97 -0.11 -4.20 -13.83
N GLN A 98 1.04 -3.68 -14.27
CA GLN A 98 1.86 -4.23 -15.37
C GLN A 98 1.09 -4.26 -16.71
N ALA A 99 0.23 -3.26 -16.94
CA ALA A 99 -0.60 -3.12 -18.13
C ALA A 99 0.21 -2.50 -19.28
N GLU A 100 1.07 -3.31 -19.91
CA GLU A 100 2.03 -2.86 -20.91
C GLU A 100 1.37 -2.18 -22.12
N LYS A 101 0.26 -2.72 -22.64
CA LYS A 101 -0.39 -2.17 -23.84
C LYS A 101 -0.93 -0.79 -23.57
N CYS A 102 -1.60 -0.62 -22.43
CA CYS A 102 -2.09 0.68 -21.97
C CYS A 102 -0.95 1.65 -21.69
N MET A 103 0.16 1.20 -21.08
CA MET A 103 1.33 2.05 -20.84
C MET A 103 1.92 2.62 -22.13
N ARG A 104 2.14 1.76 -23.14
CA ARG A 104 2.67 2.18 -24.45
C ARG A 104 1.75 3.17 -25.13
N TYR A 105 0.45 2.89 -25.12
CA TYR A 105 -0.54 3.78 -25.73
C TYR A 105 -0.62 5.15 -25.04
N ILE A 106 -0.65 5.20 -23.70
CA ILE A 106 -0.65 6.49 -22.96
C ILE A 106 0.63 7.29 -23.26
N ARG A 107 1.76 6.61 -23.44
CA ARG A 107 3.03 7.24 -23.84
C ARG A 107 2.97 7.82 -25.25
N GLU A 108 2.41 7.09 -26.22
CA GLU A 108 2.22 7.56 -27.60
C GLU A 108 1.37 8.83 -27.67
N LEU A 109 0.40 8.99 -26.76
CA LEU A 109 -0.40 10.22 -26.64
C LEU A 109 0.39 11.43 -26.10
N GLY A 110 1.62 11.24 -25.61
CA GLY A 110 2.47 12.32 -25.08
C GLY A 110 2.06 12.85 -23.70
N LEU A 111 1.12 12.18 -23.02
CA LEU A 111 0.53 12.61 -21.74
C LEU A 111 1.01 11.82 -20.52
N ALA A 112 2.01 10.96 -20.71
CA ALA A 112 2.61 10.21 -19.62
C ALA A 112 3.56 11.12 -18.83
N PHE A 113 3.11 11.62 -17.66
CA PHE A 113 3.99 12.26 -16.69
C PHE A 113 4.76 11.19 -15.91
N VAL A 114 5.80 10.65 -16.54
CA VAL A 114 6.54 9.46 -16.06
C VAL A 114 7.15 9.64 -14.67
N ASN A 115 7.52 10.87 -14.32
CA ASN A 115 8.18 11.23 -13.07
C ASN A 115 7.23 11.86 -12.04
N GLU A 116 5.92 11.85 -12.29
CA GLU A 116 4.95 12.25 -11.27
C GLU A 116 5.00 11.32 -10.07
N GLN A 117 4.78 11.93 -8.91
CA GLN A 117 4.72 11.26 -7.63
C GLN A 117 3.27 11.12 -7.21
N ASP A 118 2.96 10.01 -6.56
CA ASP A 118 1.66 9.80 -5.94
C ASP A 118 1.61 10.48 -4.55
N VAL A 119 0.57 10.25 -3.75
CA VAL A 119 0.45 10.83 -2.39
C VAL A 119 1.53 10.29 -1.44
N TYR A 120 2.14 9.17 -1.78
CA TYR A 120 3.16 8.51 -1.00
C TYR A 120 4.58 8.94 -1.38
N GLY A 121 4.75 9.70 -2.46
CA GLY A 121 6.05 10.07 -3.00
C GLY A 121 6.64 9.00 -3.95
N ASP A 122 5.88 7.96 -4.30
CA ASP A 122 6.33 6.93 -5.23
C ASP A 122 6.08 7.36 -6.68
N THR A 123 7.03 7.10 -7.58
CA THR A 123 6.89 7.32 -9.03
C THR A 123 6.46 6.05 -9.75
N ALA A 124 6.07 6.16 -11.02
CA ALA A 124 5.78 5.01 -11.89
C ALA A 124 6.90 3.94 -11.87
N LEU A 125 8.17 4.36 -11.78
CA LEU A 125 9.32 3.46 -11.74
C LEU A 125 9.37 2.61 -10.46
N HIS A 126 8.95 3.15 -9.31
CA HIS A 126 8.90 2.39 -8.04
C HIS A 126 7.97 1.18 -8.18
N TYR A 127 6.81 1.39 -8.80
CA TYR A 127 5.81 0.34 -9.01
C TYR A 127 6.31 -0.80 -9.89
N ILE A 128 7.05 -0.49 -10.97
CA ILE A 128 7.56 -1.52 -11.88
C ILE A 128 8.71 -2.30 -11.25
N VAL A 129 9.64 -1.59 -10.61
CA VAL A 129 10.78 -2.21 -9.94
C VAL A 129 10.33 -3.11 -8.78
N THR A 130 9.32 -2.70 -8.02
CA THR A 130 8.72 -3.53 -6.97
C THR A 130 8.15 -4.85 -7.49
N ARG A 131 7.64 -4.85 -8.73
CA ARG A 131 7.12 -6.06 -9.41
C ARG A 131 8.21 -6.89 -10.08
N ASN A 132 9.47 -6.45 -10.00
CA ASN A 132 10.63 -7.14 -10.56
C ASN A 132 10.55 -7.36 -12.09
N ASN A 133 9.90 -6.46 -12.83
CA ASN A 133 9.73 -6.59 -14.27
C ASN A 133 10.83 -5.85 -15.05
N VAL A 134 11.85 -6.60 -15.47
CA VAL A 134 13.03 -6.05 -16.16
C VAL A 134 12.68 -5.37 -17.48
N ALA A 135 11.81 -5.97 -18.29
CA ALA A 135 11.44 -5.44 -19.60
C ALA A 135 10.76 -4.07 -19.48
N LEU A 136 9.79 -3.96 -18.57
CA LEU A 136 9.11 -2.68 -18.35
C LEU A 136 9.99 -1.66 -17.61
N THR A 137 10.91 -2.09 -16.76
CA THR A 137 11.93 -1.19 -16.19
C THR A 137 12.80 -0.60 -17.29
N ASN A 138 13.30 -1.42 -18.21
CA ASN A 138 14.11 -0.95 -19.34
C ASN A 138 13.31 0.03 -20.22
N TYR A 139 12.06 -0.30 -20.54
CA TYR A 139 11.17 0.58 -21.29
C TYR A 139 10.96 1.95 -20.59
N LEU A 140 10.69 1.96 -19.28
CA LEU A 140 10.50 3.20 -18.53
C LEU A 140 11.77 4.05 -18.49
N VAL A 141 12.93 3.44 -18.26
CA VAL A 141 14.19 4.16 -18.07
C VAL A 141 14.78 4.62 -19.39
N ASP A 142 14.82 3.77 -20.41
CA ASP A 142 15.46 4.10 -21.69
C ASP A 142 14.54 4.88 -22.64
N GLU A 143 13.27 4.46 -22.78
CA GLU A 143 12.37 5.01 -23.80
C GLU A 143 11.46 6.12 -23.23
N CYS A 144 11.12 6.04 -21.94
CA CYS A 144 10.24 7.01 -21.30
C CYS A 144 10.98 8.08 -20.47
N GLY A 145 12.28 7.93 -20.21
CA GLY A 145 13.06 8.91 -19.45
C GLY A 145 12.69 8.96 -17.97
N ALA A 146 12.36 7.81 -17.38
CA ALA A 146 12.07 7.73 -15.94
C ALA A 146 13.31 8.05 -15.09
N ASP A 147 13.14 8.93 -14.11
CA ASP A 147 14.20 9.29 -13.16
C ASP A 147 14.47 8.12 -12.21
N SER A 148 15.69 7.59 -12.27
CA SER A 148 16.17 6.51 -11.40
C SER A 148 16.27 6.92 -9.93
N ASN A 149 16.18 8.23 -9.63
CA ASN A 149 16.16 8.82 -8.29
C ASN A 149 14.81 9.43 -7.92
N GLY A 150 13.76 9.14 -8.71
CA GLY A 150 12.44 9.73 -8.50
C GLY A 150 11.93 9.56 -7.06
N GLY A 151 11.00 10.42 -6.67
CA GLY A 151 10.30 10.37 -5.39
C GLY A 151 10.64 11.52 -4.44
N ASP A 152 10.09 11.47 -3.23
CA ASP A 152 10.09 12.60 -2.27
C ASP A 152 11.34 12.69 -1.36
N GLY A 153 12.26 11.73 -1.48
CA GLY A 153 13.47 11.66 -0.66
C GLY A 153 13.31 10.95 0.69
N GLN A 154 12.07 10.71 1.14
CA GLN A 154 11.77 9.96 2.37
C GLN A 154 11.54 8.48 2.09
N ARG A 155 11.04 8.16 0.90
CA ARG A 155 10.85 6.78 0.42
C ARG A 155 12.15 6.14 -0.09
N PRO A 156 12.26 4.80 0.01
CA PRO A 156 13.33 4.05 -0.65
C PRO A 156 13.39 4.41 -2.14
N SER A 157 14.58 4.66 -2.68
CA SER A 157 14.71 4.95 -4.10
C SER A 157 14.37 3.73 -4.95
N PRO A 158 14.11 3.88 -6.25
CA PRO A 158 13.97 2.74 -7.16
C PRO A 158 15.16 1.79 -7.09
N LEU A 159 16.39 2.31 -6.87
CA LEU A 159 17.57 1.47 -6.68
C LEU A 159 17.54 0.74 -5.34
N ASP A 160 17.07 1.36 -4.25
CA ASP A 160 16.89 0.68 -2.96
C ASP A 160 15.90 -0.49 -3.08
N ILE A 161 14.81 -0.31 -3.82
CA ILE A 161 13.84 -1.39 -4.11
C ILE A 161 14.48 -2.49 -4.97
N ALA A 162 15.29 -2.13 -5.97
CA ALA A 162 16.01 -3.10 -6.80
C ALA A 162 17.07 -3.89 -6.01
N LEU A 163 17.74 -3.24 -5.05
CA LEU A 163 18.66 -3.88 -4.12
C LEU A 163 17.92 -4.87 -3.21
N TYR A 164 16.77 -4.45 -2.68
CA TYR A 164 15.92 -5.28 -1.84
C TYR A 164 15.37 -6.51 -2.58
N THR A 165 14.91 -6.34 -3.81
CA THR A 165 14.38 -7.44 -4.65
C THR A 165 15.46 -8.36 -5.22
N GLY A 166 16.74 -7.99 -5.11
CA GLY A 166 17.88 -8.80 -5.52
C GLY A 166 18.10 -8.91 -7.03
N ASN A 167 17.34 -8.19 -7.87
CA ASN A 167 17.47 -8.28 -9.32
C ASN A 167 18.67 -7.47 -9.83
N ILE A 168 19.75 -8.18 -10.14
CA ILE A 168 21.02 -7.63 -10.62
C ILE A 168 20.86 -6.83 -11.92
N GLU A 169 19.97 -7.26 -12.82
CA GLU A 169 19.79 -6.59 -14.12
C GLU A 169 19.15 -5.21 -13.94
N ILE A 170 18.10 -5.12 -13.13
CA ILE A 170 17.46 -3.85 -12.75
C ILE A 170 18.46 -2.96 -12.01
N GLN A 171 19.22 -3.51 -11.06
CA GLN A 171 20.23 -2.73 -10.33
C GLN A 171 21.30 -2.15 -11.25
N LYS A 172 21.83 -2.96 -12.19
CA LYS A 172 22.80 -2.51 -13.19
C LYS A 172 22.19 -1.41 -14.06
N LYS A 173 20.92 -1.58 -14.45
CA LYS A 173 20.20 -0.61 -15.27
C LYS A 173 20.05 0.74 -14.58
N LEU A 174 19.54 0.74 -13.36
CA LEU A 174 19.33 1.95 -12.57
C LEU A 174 20.66 2.64 -12.22
N LYS A 175 21.71 1.88 -11.89
CA LYS A 175 23.07 2.44 -11.66
C LYS A 175 23.64 3.11 -12.91
N LYS A 176 23.44 2.52 -14.10
CA LYS A 176 23.88 3.11 -15.38
C LYS A 176 23.23 4.47 -15.63
N HIS A 177 22.00 4.67 -15.17
CA HIS A 177 21.24 5.91 -15.26
C HIS A 177 21.35 6.77 -13.97
N ASN A 178 22.49 6.70 -13.27
CA ASN A 178 22.80 7.50 -12.09
C ASN A 178 21.84 7.31 -10.91
N GLY A 179 21.14 6.18 -10.82
CA GLY A 179 20.36 5.81 -9.64
C GLY A 179 21.24 5.72 -8.39
N GLN A 180 20.82 6.37 -7.32
CA GLN A 180 21.49 6.44 -6.03
C GLN A 180 20.66 5.69 -4.99
N SER A 181 21.34 4.88 -4.19
CA SER A 181 20.76 4.24 -3.02
C SER A 181 20.71 5.27 -1.89
N ARG A 182 19.55 5.45 -1.28
CA ARG A 182 19.37 6.35 -0.13
C ARG A 182 19.53 5.63 1.20
N CYS A 183 19.35 4.31 1.20
CA CYS A 183 19.72 3.50 2.34
C CYS A 183 21.23 3.59 2.56
N ARG A 184 21.63 4.21 3.67
CA ARG A 184 22.99 4.14 4.20
C ARG A 184 23.19 2.72 4.71
N ILE A 185 23.39 1.76 3.80
CA ILE A 185 24.05 0.52 4.17
C ILE A 185 25.42 0.97 4.63
N GLU A 186 25.65 0.93 5.95
CA GLU A 186 26.99 1.11 6.49
C GLU A 186 27.93 0.22 5.68
N LYS A 187 28.95 0.86 5.09
CA LYS A 187 30.08 0.18 4.49
C LYS A 187 30.69 -0.72 5.57
N ARG A 188 30.24 -1.96 5.65
CA ARG A 188 31.09 -3.09 6.04
C ARG A 188 31.51 -3.78 4.76
N THR A 189 32.57 -3.19 4.21
CA THR A 189 33.69 -3.79 3.46
C THR A 189 33.27 -4.75 2.33
N HIS A 190 33.52 -4.48 1.04
CA HIS A 190 34.78 -4.08 0.45
C HIS A 190 34.56 -3.23 -0.81
N SER A 191 35.61 -2.51 -1.18
CA SER A 191 35.79 -1.73 -2.39
C SER A 191 35.24 -2.38 -3.66
N SER A 192 34.84 -1.50 -4.59
CA SER A 192 34.66 -1.74 -6.02
C SER A 192 35.69 -2.73 -6.60
N SER A 193 35.31 -3.98 -6.79
CA SER A 193 35.78 -4.88 -7.89
C SER A 193 35.18 -6.29 -7.82
N ASP A 194 34.76 -6.82 -6.66
CA ASP A 194 34.53 -8.27 -6.51
C ASP A 194 33.10 -8.70 -6.15
N VAL A 195 32.10 -8.42 -7.00
CA VAL A 195 30.75 -9.01 -6.84
C VAL A 195 30.29 -9.76 -8.10
N THR A 196 31.22 -10.45 -8.75
CA THR A 196 30.93 -11.42 -9.82
C THR A 196 31.30 -12.86 -9.45
N SER A 197 31.71 -13.15 -8.22
CA SER A 197 32.23 -14.48 -7.85
C SER A 197 31.36 -15.29 -6.85
N LYS A 198 30.26 -14.75 -6.32
CA LYS A 198 29.47 -15.46 -5.27
C LYS A 198 27.98 -15.70 -5.54
N PHE A 199 27.53 -15.58 -6.79
CA PHE A 199 26.15 -15.87 -7.18
C PHE A 199 25.99 -17.00 -8.23
N GLU A 200 26.98 -17.89 -8.37
CA GLU A 200 26.88 -19.05 -9.28
C GLU A 200 26.28 -20.32 -8.67
N HIS A 201 25.98 -20.36 -7.37
CA HIS A 201 25.27 -21.50 -6.78
C HIS A 201 24.02 -21.04 -6.07
N LEU A 202 22.90 -21.02 -6.81
CA LEU A 202 21.58 -21.47 -6.37
C LEU A 202 20.57 -21.28 -7.52
N THR A 203 20.88 -21.91 -8.66
CA THR A 203 19.85 -22.38 -9.60
C THR A 203 19.57 -23.86 -9.32
N LEU A 204 18.29 -24.18 -9.39
CA LEU A 204 17.65 -25.44 -9.05
C LEU A 204 18.28 -26.71 -9.68
N ASN A 205 18.11 -27.80 -8.91
CA ASN A 205 17.86 -29.19 -9.31
C ASN A 205 19.00 -30.23 -9.32
N SER A 206 18.79 -31.17 -8.39
CA SER A 206 18.71 -32.63 -8.60
C SER A 206 19.99 -33.47 -8.48
N THR A 207 19.82 -34.57 -7.73
CA THR A 207 20.66 -35.77 -7.62
C THR A 207 21.98 -35.62 -6.86
N THR A 208 22.06 -36.14 -5.62
CA THR A 208 22.50 -37.50 -5.31
C THR A 208 22.75 -37.65 -3.81
N ASN A 209 22.30 -38.79 -3.29
CA ASN A 209 22.56 -39.35 -1.96
C ASN A 209 24.03 -39.23 -1.51
N ASN A 210 24.20 -38.84 -0.23
CA ASN A 210 24.92 -39.58 0.82
C ASN A 210 25.53 -38.61 1.83
N ILE A 211 25.02 -38.62 3.07
CA ILE A 211 25.76 -38.15 4.24
C ILE A 211 25.82 -39.30 5.23
N THR A 212 27.03 -39.65 5.64
CA THR A 212 27.32 -40.22 6.95
C THR A 212 28.54 -39.52 7.56
N PRO A 213 28.63 -39.46 8.89
CA PRO A 213 29.13 -38.29 9.62
C PRO A 213 30.51 -38.53 10.26
N LEU A 214 31.18 -37.47 10.71
CA LEU A 214 32.21 -37.61 11.74
C LEU A 214 32.00 -36.64 12.91
N VAL A 215 31.83 -37.28 14.04
CA VAL A 215 31.78 -36.82 15.43
C VAL A 215 33.13 -36.21 15.84
N THR A 216 33.10 -35.15 16.66
CA THR A 216 33.81 -35.05 17.97
C THR A 216 33.57 -33.67 18.62
N THR A 217 32.76 -33.66 19.69
CA THR A 217 32.94 -32.85 20.91
C THR A 217 33.87 -33.64 21.88
N PRO A 218 34.40 -33.16 23.04
CA PRO A 218 33.83 -32.29 24.10
C PRO A 218 34.86 -31.27 24.69
N THR A 219 34.63 -30.38 25.67
CA THR A 219 34.13 -30.44 27.08
C THR A 219 33.98 -28.98 27.61
N ILE A 220 32.83 -28.53 28.15
CA ILE A 220 32.34 -28.43 29.57
C ILE A 220 33.09 -27.47 30.53
N SER A 221 32.38 -26.43 31.01
CA SER A 221 32.16 -26.10 32.46
C SER A 221 31.00 -25.06 32.61
N SER A 222 29.82 -25.50 33.07
CA SER A 222 29.12 -25.18 34.36
C SER A 222 28.87 -23.68 34.64
N SER A 223 27.66 -23.17 34.94
CA SER A 223 26.65 -23.70 35.87
C SER A 223 25.26 -23.00 35.77
N PHE A 224 24.19 -23.82 35.83
CA PHE A 224 22.85 -23.67 36.47
C PHE A 224 22.08 -22.33 36.37
N VAL A 225 20.78 -22.29 36.01
CA VAL A 225 19.62 -22.88 36.74
C VAL A 225 18.49 -23.31 35.78
N GLU A 226 17.89 -24.46 36.11
CA GLU A 226 16.73 -25.12 35.49
C GLU A 226 15.40 -24.35 35.69
N CYS A 227 14.50 -24.49 34.72
CA CYS A 227 13.07 -24.63 34.99
C CYS A 227 12.44 -25.47 33.87
N ASP A 228 12.26 -26.77 34.14
CA ASP A 228 11.46 -27.67 33.30
C ASP A 228 9.97 -27.46 33.59
N SER A 229 9.16 -27.32 32.52
CA SER A 229 7.83 -27.94 32.44
C SER A 229 7.35 -27.96 30.97
N ASP A 230 7.45 -29.17 30.41
CA ASP A 230 6.56 -29.83 29.46
C ASP A 230 5.97 -29.08 28.23
N GLN A 231 6.46 -29.53 27.07
CA GLN A 231 5.70 -29.83 25.84
C GLN A 231 4.89 -28.69 25.21
N VAL A 232 5.59 -27.76 24.56
CA VAL A 232 5.11 -27.16 23.29
C VAL A 232 6.32 -27.12 22.35
N GLU A 233 6.17 -27.67 21.14
CA GLU A 233 7.18 -27.59 20.09
C GLU A 233 7.64 -26.13 19.91
N ASN A 234 8.85 -25.84 20.38
CA ASN A 234 9.43 -24.51 20.42
C ASN A 234 9.87 -24.12 18.99
N PRO A 235 9.26 -23.13 18.31
CA PRO A 235 9.70 -22.74 16.98
C PRO A 235 11.01 -21.96 17.11
N ARG A 236 12.11 -22.67 16.85
CA ARG A 236 13.44 -22.20 16.40
C ARG A 236 13.82 -20.80 16.88
N ASN A 237 14.70 -20.76 17.87
CA ASN A 237 15.45 -19.59 18.29
C ASN A 237 16.10 -18.90 17.07
N ILE A 238 15.46 -17.86 16.52
CA ILE A 238 15.96 -17.12 15.35
C ILE A 238 17.01 -16.13 15.85
N THR A 239 18.23 -16.61 16.08
CA THR A 239 19.36 -15.80 16.58
C THR A 239 20.10 -15.04 15.48
N ASP A 240 19.71 -15.21 14.21
CA ASP A 240 20.25 -14.43 13.10
C ASP A 240 19.27 -13.32 12.70
N ASP A 241 19.67 -12.06 12.90
CA ASP A 241 18.84 -10.87 12.66
C ASP A 241 18.33 -10.79 11.20
N GLN A 242 19.06 -11.38 10.24
CA GLN A 242 18.65 -11.53 8.84
C GLN A 242 17.51 -12.56 8.65
N SER A 243 17.57 -13.70 9.36
CA SER A 243 16.50 -14.71 9.33
C SER A 243 15.24 -14.19 10.04
N TRP A 244 15.41 -13.39 11.10
CA TRP A 244 14.29 -12.80 11.82
C TRP A 244 13.58 -11.74 10.97
N THR A 245 14.32 -10.83 10.35
CA THR A 245 13.75 -9.80 9.47
C THR A 245 13.04 -10.38 8.26
N ALA A 246 13.62 -11.41 7.62
CA ALA A 246 12.97 -12.12 6.52
C ALA A 246 11.66 -12.79 6.97
N HIS A 247 11.65 -13.42 8.15
CA HIS A 247 10.46 -14.07 8.69
C HIS A 247 9.34 -13.08 9.03
N VAL A 248 9.69 -11.95 9.67
CA VAL A 248 8.76 -10.84 9.93
C VAL A 248 8.15 -10.33 8.63
N PHE A 249 8.97 -10.09 7.61
CA PHE A 249 8.50 -9.56 6.33
C PHE A 249 7.55 -10.52 5.60
N ASP A 250 7.86 -11.82 5.61
CA ASP A 250 7.00 -12.86 5.04
C ASP A 250 5.63 -12.90 5.74
N LEU A 251 5.61 -12.90 7.08
CA LEU A 251 4.36 -12.88 7.85
C LEU A 251 3.56 -11.60 7.62
N GLN A 252 4.21 -10.43 7.56
CA GLN A 252 3.54 -9.16 7.26
C GLN A 252 2.94 -9.16 5.85
N SER A 253 3.68 -9.65 4.86
CA SER A 253 3.22 -9.73 3.47
C SER A 253 2.02 -10.65 3.33
N LYS A 254 2.07 -11.84 3.96
CA LYS A 254 0.95 -12.78 4.00
C LYS A 254 -0.27 -12.20 4.71
N ALA A 255 -0.08 -11.48 5.81
CA ALA A 255 -1.17 -10.83 6.53
C ALA A 255 -1.87 -9.78 5.66
N ILE A 256 -1.11 -8.90 4.99
CA ILE A 256 -1.64 -7.87 4.10
C ILE A 256 -2.37 -8.51 2.91
N GLN A 257 -1.77 -9.52 2.28
CA GLN A 257 -2.40 -10.24 1.17
C GLN A 257 -3.72 -10.89 1.61
N SER A 258 -3.75 -11.47 2.81
CA SER A 258 -4.96 -12.09 3.38
C SER A 258 -6.04 -11.06 3.68
N ILE A 259 -5.69 -9.87 4.19
CA ILE A 259 -6.65 -8.76 4.36
C ILE A 259 -7.25 -8.34 3.02
N VAL A 260 -6.42 -8.20 1.97
CA VAL A 260 -6.89 -7.85 0.62
C VAL A 260 -7.80 -8.93 0.05
N ALA A 261 -7.48 -10.21 0.31
CA ALA A 261 -8.31 -11.35 -0.06
C ALA A 261 -9.53 -11.54 0.84
N THR A 262 -9.77 -10.66 1.83
CA THR A 262 -10.83 -10.76 2.86
C THR A 262 -10.77 -12.03 3.72
N ASP A 263 -9.64 -12.72 3.73
CA ASP A 263 -9.37 -13.88 4.59
C ASP A 263 -8.87 -13.40 5.95
N PHE A 264 -9.81 -12.97 6.79
CA PHE A 264 -9.51 -12.44 8.12
C PHE A 264 -8.95 -13.50 9.07
N THR A 265 -9.24 -14.78 8.85
CA THR A 265 -8.72 -15.87 9.68
C THR A 265 -7.22 -16.06 9.50
N LYS A 266 -6.75 -16.07 8.25
CA LYS A 266 -5.31 -16.12 7.94
C LYS A 266 -4.59 -14.83 8.30
N ALA A 267 -5.23 -13.68 8.08
CA ALA A 267 -4.66 -12.40 8.49
C ALA A 267 -4.43 -12.38 10.01
N PHE A 268 -5.41 -12.87 10.78
CA PHE A 268 -5.32 -12.96 12.24
C PHE A 268 -4.20 -13.89 12.68
N SER A 269 -4.09 -15.10 12.10
CA SER A 269 -3.01 -16.03 12.44
C SER A 269 -1.63 -15.40 12.18
N CYS A 270 -1.44 -14.75 11.04
CA CYS A 270 -0.16 -14.11 10.73
C CYS A 270 0.21 -12.98 11.72
N TYR A 271 -0.75 -12.13 12.11
CA TYR A 271 -0.46 -11.07 13.10
C TYR A 271 -0.27 -11.60 14.52
N ARG A 272 -0.95 -12.69 14.89
CA ARG A 272 -0.71 -13.36 16.17
C ARG A 272 0.69 -13.96 16.22
N ASP A 273 1.12 -14.61 15.15
CA ASP A 273 2.46 -15.19 15.07
C ASP A 273 3.54 -14.09 15.06
N LEU A 274 3.29 -12.95 14.40
CA LEU A 274 4.13 -11.75 14.50
C LEU A 274 4.20 -11.18 15.91
N LEU A 275 3.07 -11.11 16.61
CA LEU A 275 3.01 -10.61 17.97
C LEU A 275 3.87 -11.45 18.91
N GLU A 276 3.79 -12.77 18.79
CA GLU A 276 4.58 -13.70 19.58
C GLU A 276 6.08 -13.54 19.27
N LEU A 277 6.43 -13.44 17.98
CA LEU A 277 7.81 -13.20 17.55
C LEU A 277 8.38 -11.88 18.09
N TYR A 278 7.58 -10.80 18.10
CA TYR A 278 7.99 -9.52 18.69
C TYR A 278 8.15 -9.63 20.21
N LYS A 279 7.19 -10.26 20.90
CA LYS A 279 7.27 -10.49 22.35
C LYS A 279 8.52 -11.26 22.75
N GLN A 280 8.88 -12.28 22.00
CA GLN A 280 10.11 -13.06 22.21
C GLN A 280 11.36 -12.20 22.00
N LYS A 281 11.44 -11.46 20.88
CA LYS A 281 12.60 -10.60 20.58
C LYS A 281 12.82 -9.51 21.63
N TYR A 282 11.73 -8.91 22.11
CA TYR A 282 11.78 -7.80 23.06
C TYR A 282 11.60 -8.24 24.52
N CYS A 283 11.65 -9.55 24.81
CA CYS A 283 11.48 -10.11 26.16
C CYS A 283 10.24 -9.56 26.89
N ASN A 284 9.11 -9.45 26.18
CA ASN A 284 7.85 -8.84 26.66
C ASN A 284 7.94 -7.37 27.12
N MET A 285 9.02 -6.65 26.82
CA MET A 285 9.10 -5.22 27.06
C MET A 285 8.19 -4.45 26.10
N SER A 286 7.75 -3.26 26.50
CA SER A 286 6.96 -2.38 25.63
C SER A 286 7.77 -2.01 24.38
N HIS A 287 7.25 -2.33 23.20
CA HIS A 287 7.88 -2.00 21.91
C HIS A 287 6.82 -1.60 20.88
N VAL A 288 7.18 -0.67 19.99
CA VAL A 288 6.24 -0.11 19.00
C VAL A 288 5.67 -1.20 18.08
N ASP A 289 6.47 -2.20 17.72
CA ASP A 289 6.02 -3.29 16.84
C ASP A 289 4.99 -4.21 17.50
N ILE A 290 5.11 -4.44 18.82
CA ILE A 290 4.08 -5.17 19.60
C ILE A 290 2.77 -4.40 19.57
N ALA A 291 2.81 -3.06 19.73
CA ALA A 291 1.62 -2.24 19.66
C ALA A 291 1.00 -2.23 18.26
N ARG A 292 1.80 -2.13 17.20
CA ARG A 292 1.31 -2.20 15.80
C ARG A 292 0.64 -3.54 15.50
N ALA A 293 1.21 -4.64 15.97
CA ALA A 293 0.61 -5.96 15.83
C ALA A 293 -0.76 -6.04 16.53
N ASN A 294 -0.86 -5.56 17.78
CA ASN A 294 -2.14 -5.49 18.50
C ASN A 294 -3.16 -4.59 17.80
N ASN A 295 -2.73 -3.43 17.29
CA ASN A 295 -3.62 -2.53 16.54
C ASN A 295 -4.12 -3.18 15.24
N ASN A 296 -3.30 -3.94 14.53
CA ASN A 296 -3.74 -4.67 13.33
C ASN A 296 -4.69 -5.82 13.67
N ILE A 297 -4.46 -6.54 14.78
CA ILE A 297 -5.39 -7.54 15.31
C ILE A 297 -6.74 -6.89 15.66
N GLY A 298 -6.73 -5.72 16.31
CA GLY A 298 -7.94 -4.94 16.59
C GLY A 298 -8.68 -4.55 15.31
N SER A 299 -7.96 -4.19 14.25
CA SER A 299 -8.54 -3.89 12.93
C SER A 299 -9.23 -5.10 12.30
N ILE A 300 -8.68 -6.30 12.49
CA ILE A 300 -9.30 -7.53 12.02
C ILE A 300 -10.57 -7.83 12.82
N TYR A 301 -10.51 -7.75 14.16
CA TYR A 301 -11.70 -7.94 15.00
C TYR A 301 -12.82 -6.96 14.66
N HIS A 302 -12.47 -5.70 14.41
CA HIS A 302 -13.42 -4.69 13.95
C HIS A 302 -14.10 -5.09 12.63
N ARG A 303 -13.34 -5.62 11.66
CA ARG A 303 -13.88 -6.03 10.35
C ARG A 303 -14.79 -7.25 10.42
N ILE A 304 -14.58 -8.15 11.38
CA ILE A 304 -15.44 -9.32 11.59
C ILE A 304 -16.63 -9.03 12.52
N GLY A 305 -16.71 -7.82 13.10
CA GLY A 305 -17.82 -7.39 13.96
C GLY A 305 -17.62 -7.65 15.46
N GLU A 306 -16.46 -8.20 15.86
CA GLU A 306 -16.13 -8.51 17.25
C GLU A 306 -15.60 -7.25 17.98
N TYR A 307 -16.49 -6.29 18.21
CA TYR A 307 -16.12 -4.95 18.70
C TYR A 307 -15.48 -4.93 20.08
N ALA A 308 -15.87 -5.83 20.99
CA ALA A 308 -15.28 -5.92 22.33
C ALA A 308 -13.80 -6.36 22.27
N LEU A 309 -13.50 -7.36 21.43
CA LEU A 309 -12.13 -7.85 21.20
C LEU A 309 -11.28 -6.83 20.41
N ALA A 310 -11.92 -6.08 19.50
CA ALA A 310 -11.27 -4.97 18.83
C ALA A 310 -10.83 -3.90 19.83
N LEU A 311 -11.74 -3.49 20.72
CA LEU A 311 -11.49 -2.50 21.76
C LEU A 311 -10.34 -2.94 22.68
N SER A 312 -10.39 -4.17 23.22
CA SER A 312 -9.32 -4.68 24.09
C SER A 312 -7.95 -4.69 23.39
N SER A 313 -7.91 -5.01 22.09
CA SER A 313 -6.67 -5.02 21.31
C SER A 313 -6.13 -3.62 21.06
N TYR A 314 -7.01 -2.65 20.79
CA TYR A 314 -6.62 -1.24 20.62
C TYR A 314 -6.18 -0.59 21.93
N GLU A 315 -6.84 -0.90 23.05
CA GLU A 315 -6.48 -0.40 24.38
C GLU A 315 -5.12 -0.92 24.82
N GLU A 316 -4.83 -2.20 24.57
CA GLU A 316 -3.50 -2.76 24.86
C GLU A 316 -2.41 -2.13 23.97
N ALA A 317 -2.70 -1.90 22.68
CA ALA A 317 -1.80 -1.16 21.80
C ALA A 317 -1.56 0.26 22.33
N LEU A 318 -2.62 0.98 22.73
CA LEU A 318 -2.58 2.33 23.28
C LEU A 318 -1.74 2.39 24.57
N ARG A 319 -1.90 1.41 25.47
CA ARG A 319 -1.13 1.30 26.71
C ARG A 319 0.36 1.19 26.42
N ILE A 320 0.75 0.34 25.47
CA ILE A 320 2.15 0.16 25.08
C ILE A 320 2.72 1.44 24.47
N VAL A 321 2.02 2.08 23.53
CA VAL A 321 2.54 3.30 22.87
C VAL A 321 2.54 4.52 23.78
N SER A 322 1.67 4.55 24.80
CA SER A 322 1.68 5.57 25.85
C SER A 322 2.93 5.45 26.73
N ASN A 323 3.32 4.22 27.10
CA ASN A 323 4.57 3.98 27.84
C ASN A 323 5.82 4.39 27.04
N LEU A 324 5.73 4.33 25.71
CA LEU A 324 6.80 4.73 24.79
C LEU A 324 6.73 6.22 24.37
N ASN A 325 5.72 6.95 24.85
CA ASN A 325 5.43 8.34 24.49
C ASN A 325 5.37 8.58 22.96
N ASN A 326 4.85 7.61 22.20
CA ASN A 326 4.75 7.69 20.75
C ASN A 326 3.40 8.30 20.32
N GLN A 327 3.36 9.62 20.26
CA GLN A 327 2.13 10.39 19.97
C GLN A 327 1.45 10.00 18.65
N SER A 328 2.23 9.65 17.62
CA SER A 328 1.70 9.27 16.30
C SER A 328 0.90 7.96 16.36
N GLU A 329 1.44 6.95 17.05
CA GLU A 329 0.75 5.66 17.21
C GLU A 329 -0.38 5.74 18.24
N MET A 330 -0.25 6.57 19.28
CA MET A 330 -1.33 6.87 20.21
C MET A 330 -2.54 7.45 19.46
N ALA A 331 -2.31 8.43 18.58
CA ALA A 331 -3.37 9.02 17.77
C ALA A 331 -4.08 8.01 16.85
N ASN A 332 -3.35 7.03 16.30
CA ASN A 332 -3.94 5.96 15.50
C ASN A 332 -4.85 5.06 16.36
N CYS A 333 -4.40 4.67 17.55
CA CYS A 333 -5.19 3.83 18.46
C CYS A 333 -6.45 4.56 18.93
N GLU A 334 -6.33 5.81 19.38
CA GLU A 334 -7.44 6.68 19.78
C GLU A 334 -8.46 6.85 18.65
N SER A 335 -8.01 7.05 17.41
CA SER A 335 -8.90 7.13 16.24
C SER A 335 -9.66 5.82 15.99
N ASN A 336 -9.00 4.68 16.16
CA ASN A 336 -9.63 3.37 15.96
C ASN A 336 -10.65 3.06 17.07
N ILE A 337 -10.35 3.42 18.32
CA ILE A 337 -11.28 3.30 19.45
C ILE A 337 -12.51 4.19 19.23
N GLY A 338 -12.30 5.44 18.81
CA GLY A 338 -13.41 6.37 18.49
C GLY A 338 -14.32 5.83 17.40
N LEU A 339 -13.78 5.12 16.40
CA LEU A 339 -14.58 4.47 15.36
C LEU A 339 -15.45 3.34 15.92
N ILE A 340 -14.95 2.53 16.85
CA ILE A 340 -15.73 1.47 17.50
C ILE A 340 -16.91 2.08 18.27
N PHE A 341 -16.68 3.13 19.06
CA PHE A 341 -17.76 3.80 19.79
C PHE A 341 -18.79 4.44 18.87
N ALA A 342 -18.36 5.02 17.74
CA ALA A 342 -19.27 5.58 16.74
C ALA A 342 -20.17 4.50 16.12
N ILE A 343 -19.64 3.31 15.84
CA ILE A 343 -20.43 2.17 15.34
C ILE A 343 -21.42 1.67 16.39
N GLN A 344 -21.06 1.74 17.67
CA GLN A 344 -21.95 1.41 18.79
C GLN A 344 -22.97 2.51 19.12
N ASN A 345 -23.02 3.59 18.33
CA ASN A 345 -23.83 4.79 18.58
C ASN A 345 -23.55 5.50 19.92
N ASN A 346 -22.35 5.29 20.49
CA ASN A 346 -21.88 6.04 21.64
C ASN A 346 -21.11 7.28 21.14
N ASP A 347 -21.86 8.26 20.64
CA ASP A 347 -21.30 9.43 19.97
C ASP A 347 -20.47 10.32 20.92
N THR A 348 -20.80 10.33 22.21
CA THR A 348 -20.07 11.09 23.23
C THR A 348 -18.67 10.52 23.42
N ALA A 349 -18.54 9.21 23.66
CA ALA A 349 -17.25 8.54 23.77
C ALA A 349 -16.46 8.64 22.46
N ALA A 350 -17.12 8.47 21.30
CA ALA A 350 -16.48 8.61 19.99
C ALA A 350 -15.88 10.00 19.79
N LEU A 351 -16.61 11.06 20.15
CA LEU A 351 -16.14 12.44 20.06
C LEU A 351 -14.93 12.70 20.96
N GLU A 352 -14.92 12.18 22.19
CA GLU A 352 -13.78 12.33 23.10
C GLU A 352 -12.51 11.68 22.53
N HIS A 353 -12.62 10.44 22.05
CA HIS A 353 -11.49 9.71 21.46
C HIS A 353 -10.98 10.37 20.17
N PHE A 354 -11.88 10.85 19.31
CA PHE A 354 -11.48 11.59 18.11
C PHE A 354 -10.82 12.94 18.44
N GLN A 355 -11.25 13.63 19.50
CA GLN A 355 -10.59 14.87 19.94
C GLN A 355 -9.19 14.60 20.47
N LYS A 356 -9.02 13.59 21.33
CA LYS A 356 -7.69 13.15 21.81
C LYS A 356 -6.75 12.79 20.67
N ALA A 357 -7.24 12.00 19.70
CA ALA A 357 -6.47 11.68 18.50
C ALA A 357 -6.06 12.93 17.71
N LEU A 358 -6.93 13.94 17.61
CA LEU A 358 -6.64 15.18 16.89
C LEU A 358 -5.61 16.03 17.62
N GLU A 359 -5.62 16.07 18.96
CA GLU A 359 -4.64 16.79 19.78
C GLU A 359 -3.24 16.17 19.67
N LEU A 360 -3.15 14.84 19.60
CA LEU A 360 -1.89 14.10 19.48
C LEU A 360 -1.25 14.21 18.08
N MET A 361 -2.02 14.53 17.04
CA MET A 361 -1.51 14.58 15.66
C MET A 361 -0.80 15.90 15.35
N ASN A 362 0.45 15.84 14.87
CA ASN A 362 1.12 17.04 14.32
C ASN A 362 0.38 17.56 13.06
N PRO A 363 -0.04 18.84 13.00
CA PRO A 363 -0.77 19.43 11.86
C PRO A 363 -0.05 19.30 10.52
N ALA A 364 1.27 19.48 10.48
CA ALA A 364 2.05 19.49 9.24
C ALA A 364 2.26 18.07 8.67
N GLN A 365 2.34 17.06 9.53
CA GLN A 365 2.63 15.67 9.14
C GLN A 365 1.35 14.85 8.88
N ASN A 366 0.22 15.23 9.48
CA ASN A 366 -1.02 14.44 9.47
C ASN A 366 -2.19 15.13 8.77
N ILE A 367 -1.95 15.99 7.78
CA ILE A 367 -2.98 16.82 7.12
C ILE A 367 -4.21 16.00 6.72
N ASN A 368 -3.99 14.88 6.00
CA ASN A 368 -5.08 14.02 5.51
C ASN A 368 -5.80 13.24 6.63
N LYS A 369 -5.06 12.74 7.63
CA LYS A 369 -5.65 12.01 8.77
C LYS A 369 -6.48 12.95 9.64
N ARG A 370 -5.94 14.13 9.93
CA ARG A 370 -6.64 15.20 10.65
C ARG A 370 -7.89 15.63 9.91
N ALA A 371 -7.83 15.87 8.59
CA ALA A 371 -9.01 16.25 7.81
C ALA A 371 -10.14 15.20 7.89
N LYS A 372 -9.81 13.89 7.82
CA LYS A 372 -10.78 12.81 8.01
C LYS A 372 -11.38 12.84 9.42
N LEU A 373 -10.54 12.99 10.43
CA LEU A 373 -10.95 13.02 11.83
C LEU A 373 -11.83 14.22 12.16
N THR A 374 -11.48 15.41 11.65
CA THR A 374 -12.29 16.63 11.74
C THR A 374 -13.66 16.41 11.12
N ARG A 375 -13.72 15.77 9.95
CA ARG A 375 -15.00 15.44 9.31
C ARG A 375 -15.84 14.48 10.14
N PHE A 376 -15.24 13.46 10.77
CA PHE A 376 -15.97 12.57 11.68
C PHE A 376 -16.51 13.32 12.90
N ILE A 377 -15.72 14.20 13.49
CA ILE A 377 -16.13 15.05 14.62
C ILE A 377 -17.30 15.96 14.21
N GLU A 378 -17.24 16.57 13.02
CA GLU A 378 -18.33 17.42 12.50
C GLU A 378 -19.63 16.63 12.33
N ILE A 379 -19.55 15.44 11.71
CA ILE A 379 -20.73 14.56 11.50
C ILE A 379 -21.38 14.19 12.84
N LEU A 380 -20.58 13.77 13.82
CA LEU A 380 -21.09 13.40 15.14
C LEU A 380 -21.69 14.60 15.88
N LYS A 381 -21.08 15.79 15.77
CA LYS A 381 -21.64 17.03 16.33
C LYS A 381 -22.95 17.44 15.66
N THR A 382 -23.10 17.24 14.35
CA THR A 382 -24.37 17.54 13.66
C THR A 382 -25.47 16.57 14.07
N LYS A 383 -25.17 15.26 14.14
CA LYS A 383 -26.11 14.24 14.61
C LYS A 383 -26.61 14.54 16.03
N HIS A 384 -25.70 14.89 16.93
CA HIS A 384 -26.05 15.26 18.30
C HIS A 384 -26.89 16.56 18.38
N LYS A 385 -26.70 17.51 17.46
CA LYS A 385 -27.54 18.73 17.39
C LYS A 385 -28.96 18.39 16.95
N ASP A 386 -29.10 17.55 15.93
CA ASP A 386 -30.40 17.14 15.40
C ASP A 386 -31.20 16.34 16.44
N GLU A 387 -30.54 15.44 17.18
CA GLU A 387 -31.15 14.72 18.31
C GLU A 387 -31.57 15.65 19.47
N CYS A 388 -30.77 16.69 19.77
CA CYS A 388 -31.15 17.70 20.77
C CYS A 388 -32.34 18.55 20.32
N THR A 389 -32.42 18.92 19.03
CA THR A 389 -33.57 19.68 18.51
C THR A 389 -34.83 18.84 18.47
N ASP A 390 -34.74 17.56 18.09
CA ASP A 390 -35.89 16.65 18.11
C ASP A 390 -36.35 16.38 19.56
N ALA A 391 -35.42 16.19 20.51
CA ALA A 391 -35.75 16.02 21.93
C ALA A 391 -36.37 17.29 22.58
N GLN A 392 -36.10 18.48 22.05
CA GLN A 392 -36.75 19.73 22.48
C GLN A 392 -38.15 19.89 21.86
N VAL A 393 -38.37 19.43 20.63
CA VAL A 393 -39.67 19.46 19.96
C VAL A 393 -40.65 18.44 20.56
N PHE A 394 -40.18 17.32 21.09
CA PHE A 394 -41.02 16.33 21.80
C PHE A 394 -41.31 16.67 23.28
N ASN A 395 -40.73 17.73 23.84
CA ASN A 395 -40.92 18.17 25.24
C ASN A 395 -41.71 19.50 25.37
N ILE A 396 -42.42 19.92 24.31
CA ILE A 396 -43.38 21.04 24.30
C ILE A 396 -44.75 20.48 23.95
#